data_AF-A0A5K1CFL8-F1
#
_entry.id   AF-A0A5K1CFL8-F1
#
_cell.length_a   1.000
_cell.length_b   1.000
_cell.length_c   1.000
_cell.angle_alpha   90.00
_cell.angle_beta   90.00
_cell.angle_gamma   90.00
#
_symmetry.space_group_name_H-M   'P 1'
#
loop_
_entity.id
_entity.type
_entity.pdbx_description
1 polymer ?
#
loop_
_entity_poly.entity_id
_entity_poly.type
_entity_poly.pdbx_seq_one_letter_code
_entity_poly.pdbx_strand_id
1 'polypeptide(L)'
;CMAHKCNAICDEAVVRNLLSSKHPDVADRFERFLLESYIEDNNKVKWCPSVPHCGNAIRVEDDSCCEVECTCGMQFCFSCSSEAHSPCSCLMWDLWAKKCKDESETINWMTVHTKPCPKCHKPVEKNGGCNLVSCLCGQAF
;
A
#
# COMPACT_ATOMS: atom_id res chain seq x y z
N CYS A 1 27.34 22.04 15.79
CA CYS A 1 27.76 23.14 16.69
C CYS A 1 26.89 24.35 16.40
N MET A 2 26.42 25.09 17.41
CA MET A 2 25.55 26.26 17.19
C MET A 2 26.33 27.56 16.92
N ALA A 3 27.67 27.52 16.91
CA ALA A 3 28.49 28.70 16.63
C ALA A 3 28.44 29.10 15.15
N HIS A 4 28.47 30.40 14.88
CA HIS A 4 28.43 30.96 13.53
C HIS A 4 29.57 30.41 12.65
N LYS A 5 29.23 29.93 11.45
CA LYS A 5 30.15 29.33 10.46
C LYS A 5 30.89 28.07 10.95
N CYS A 6 30.43 27.42 12.02
CA CYS A 6 30.99 26.14 12.45
C CYS A 6 30.22 24.97 11.81
N ASN A 7 30.91 24.13 11.04
CA ASN A 7 30.33 22.95 10.38
C ASN A 7 30.49 21.65 11.20
N ALA A 8 30.94 21.73 12.45
CA ALA A 8 31.12 20.55 13.29
C ALA A 8 29.76 19.89 13.57
N ILE A 9 29.63 18.62 13.22
CA ILE A 9 28.45 17.80 13.50
C ILE A 9 28.47 17.41 14.99
N CYS A 10 27.31 17.45 15.63
CA CYS A 10 27.19 16.97 17.00
C CYS A 10 26.96 15.46 16.96
N ASP A 11 27.77 14.71 17.70
CA ASP A 11 27.60 13.25 17.78
C ASP A 11 26.23 12.89 18.36
N GLU A 12 25.63 11.86 17.79
CA GLU A 12 24.32 11.35 18.20
C GLU A 12 24.27 11.03 19.71
N ALA A 13 25.33 10.42 20.25
CA ALA A 13 25.44 10.11 21.67
C ALA A 13 25.35 11.37 22.56
N VAL A 14 25.93 12.49 22.10
CA VAL A 14 25.86 13.77 22.82
C VAL A 14 24.44 14.34 22.75
N VAL A 15 23.79 14.26 21.58
CA VAL A 15 22.40 14.70 21.40
C VAL A 15 21.46 13.89 22.30
N ARG A 16 21.58 12.55 22.32
CA ARG A 16 20.83 11.67 23.20
C ARG A 16 20.98 12.07 24.67
N ASN A 17 22.21 12.18 25.16
CA ASN A 17 22.47 12.54 26.56
C ASN A 17 21.88 13.90 26.96
N LEU A 18 21.95 14.89 26.07
CA LEU A 18 21.38 16.22 26.31
C LEU A 18 19.85 16.23 26.32
N LEU A 19 19.22 15.44 25.45
CA LEU A 19 17.77 15.35 25.35
C LEU A 19 17.18 14.50 26.48
N SER A 20 17.71 13.31 26.75
CA SER A 20 17.20 12.40 27.78
C SER A 20 17.19 13.02 29.19
N SER A 21 18.10 13.95 29.47
CA SER A 21 18.20 14.61 30.77
C SER A 21 17.26 15.82 30.94
N LYS A 22 16.84 16.48 29.85
CA LYS A 22 16.13 17.77 29.91
C LYS A 22 14.75 17.75 29.27
N HIS A 23 14.57 16.95 28.22
CA HIS A 23 13.37 16.92 27.37
C HIS A 23 13.13 15.49 26.85
N PRO A 24 12.59 14.60 27.71
CA PRO A 24 12.37 13.20 27.33
C PRO A 24 11.41 13.03 26.14
N ASP A 25 10.41 13.91 26.01
CA ASP A 25 9.49 13.95 24.86
C ASP A 25 10.21 14.25 23.53
N VAL A 26 11.23 15.11 23.57
CA VAL A 26 12.06 15.45 22.41
C VAL A 26 13.04 14.31 22.10
N ALA A 27 13.55 13.62 23.13
CA ALA A 27 14.38 12.44 22.96
C ALA A 27 13.64 11.34 22.20
N ASP A 28 12.39 11.03 22.58
CA ASP A 28 11.57 10.03 21.90
C ASP A 28 11.34 10.39 20.43
N ARG A 29 11.10 11.69 20.15
CA ARG A 29 10.95 12.17 18.77
C ARG A 29 12.25 12.05 17.97
N PHE A 30 13.40 12.30 18.60
CA PHE A 30 14.70 12.15 17.97
C PHE A 30 14.99 10.69 17.61
N GLU A 31 14.74 9.74 18.52
CA GLU A 31 14.90 8.31 18.24
C GLU A 31 14.01 7.84 17.10
N ARG A 32 12.74 8.25 17.13
CA ARG A 32 11.80 7.92 16.06
C ARG A 32 12.27 8.44 14.71
N PHE A 33 12.79 9.66 14.66
CA PHE A 33 13.31 10.25 13.43
C PHE A 33 14.52 9.48 12.89
N LEU A 34 15.45 9.07 13.76
CA LEU A 34 16.60 8.26 13.36
C LEU A 34 16.15 6.90 12.79
N LEU A 35 15.17 6.27 13.42
CA LEU A 35 14.62 4.99 12.95
C LEU A 35 13.89 5.13 11.61
N GLU A 36 13.04 6.16 11.46
CA GLU A 36 12.34 6.48 10.21
C GLU A 36 13.36 6.73 9.09
N SER A 37 14.37 7.57 9.34
CA SER A 37 15.44 7.87 8.38
C SER A 37 16.22 6.61 7.97
N TYR A 38 16.59 5.75 8.91
CA TYR A 38 17.26 4.48 8.59
C TYR A 38 16.42 3.57 7.70
N ILE A 39 15.11 3.50 7.94
CA ILE A 39 14.22 2.61 7.17
C ILE A 39 13.94 3.18 5.77
N GLU A 40 13.76 4.49 5.65
CA GLU A 40 13.52 5.17 4.37
C GLU A 40 14.75 5.10 3.44
N ASP A 41 15.96 5.20 3.99
CA ASP A 41 17.21 5.18 3.22
C ASP A 41 17.74 3.75 2.94
N ASN A 42 17.11 2.72 3.51
CA ASN A 42 17.55 1.33 3.37
C ASN A 42 16.59 0.50 2.54
N ASN A 43 16.96 0.22 1.29
CA ASN A 43 16.15 -0.60 0.37
C ASN A 43 15.92 -2.05 0.84
N LYS A 44 16.69 -2.54 1.82
CA LYS A 44 16.54 -3.87 2.44
C LYS A 44 15.62 -3.87 3.65
N VAL A 45 15.09 -2.73 4.08
CA VAL A 45 14.20 -2.62 5.24
C VAL A 45 12.95 -1.86 4.87
N LYS A 46 11.77 -2.37 5.24
CA LYS A 46 10.51 -1.67 5.05
C LYS A 46 9.55 -1.84 6.21
N TRP A 47 8.76 -0.80 6.47
CA TRP A 47 7.64 -0.86 7.39
C TRP A 47 6.57 -1.86 6.93
N CYS A 48 5.95 -2.53 7.91
CA CYS A 48 4.75 -3.33 7.67
C CYS A 48 3.56 -2.40 7.32
N PRO A 49 2.86 -2.62 6.19
CA PRO A 49 1.78 -1.74 5.72
C PRO A 49 0.45 -1.97 6.45
N SER A 50 0.44 -2.62 7.62
CA SER A 50 -0.80 -2.96 8.32
C SER A 50 -1.58 -1.71 8.72
N VAL A 51 -2.91 -1.81 8.70
CA VAL A 51 -3.81 -0.74 9.17
C VAL A 51 -4.73 -1.34 10.25
N PRO A 52 -4.61 -0.92 11.52
CA PRO A 52 -3.65 0.04 12.06
C PRO A 52 -2.19 -0.46 11.99
N HIS A 53 -1.24 0.48 11.99
CA HIS A 53 0.20 0.16 11.89
C HIS A 53 0.67 -0.65 13.10
N CYS A 54 1.27 -1.81 12.85
CA CYS A 54 1.68 -2.73 13.92
C CYS A 54 3.03 -2.35 14.57
N GLY A 55 3.76 -1.40 13.98
CA GLY A 55 5.05 -0.92 14.49
C GLY A 55 6.26 -1.76 14.08
N ASN A 56 6.06 -2.84 13.31
CA ASN A 56 7.14 -3.70 12.86
C ASN A 56 7.72 -3.25 11.51
N ALA A 57 9.02 -3.42 11.34
CA ALA A 57 9.72 -3.33 10.06
C ALA A 57 10.34 -4.69 9.71
N ILE A 58 10.37 -5.02 8.43
CA ILE A 58 10.91 -6.27 7.90
C ILE A 58 12.22 -5.96 7.19
N ARG A 59 13.26 -6.74 7.47
CA ARG A 59 14.56 -6.70 6.78
C ARG A 59 14.73 -7.95 5.93
N VAL A 60 15.12 -7.78 4.67
CA VAL A 60 15.43 -8.88 3.74
C VAL A 60 16.93 -8.86 3.40
N GLU A 61 17.54 -10.04 3.25
CA GLU A 61 18.96 -10.15 2.87
C GLU A 61 19.15 -10.34 1.36
N ASP A 62 18.22 -11.09 0.73
CA ASP A 62 18.25 -11.46 -0.69
C ASP A 62 17.17 -10.71 -1.51
N ASP A 63 17.54 -10.31 -2.73
CA ASP A 63 16.66 -9.60 -3.67
C ASP A 63 15.59 -10.51 -4.33
N SER A 64 15.60 -11.81 -4.03
CA SER A 64 14.72 -12.79 -4.68
C SER A 64 13.30 -12.86 -4.12
N CYS A 65 13.06 -12.30 -2.92
CA CYS A 65 11.77 -12.41 -2.24
C CYS A 65 10.89 -11.18 -2.52
N CYS A 66 9.92 -11.33 -3.41
CA CYS A 66 8.92 -10.30 -3.66
C CYS A 66 7.87 -10.21 -2.54
N GLU A 67 7.58 -11.30 -1.82
CA GLU A 67 6.51 -11.39 -0.83
C GLU A 67 7.06 -11.75 0.54
N VAL A 68 6.55 -11.07 1.57
CA VAL A 68 6.96 -11.25 2.97
C VAL A 68 5.73 -11.28 3.87
N GLU A 69 5.86 -11.93 5.01
CA GLU A 69 4.85 -11.97 6.06
C GLU A 69 5.38 -11.31 7.33
N CYS A 70 4.62 -10.35 7.86
CA CYS A 70 4.89 -9.75 9.15
C CYS A 70 4.39 -10.67 10.29
N THR A 71 4.99 -10.57 11.47
CA THR A 71 4.53 -11.29 12.68
C THR A 71 3.11 -10.92 13.11
N CYS A 72 2.54 -9.82 12.60
CA CYS A 72 1.12 -9.49 12.78
C CYS A 72 0.17 -10.22 11.81
N GLY A 73 0.70 -11.11 10.95
CA GLY A 73 -0.03 -11.87 9.94
C GLY A 73 -0.27 -11.14 8.61
N MET A 74 0.21 -9.90 8.46
CA MET A 74 0.07 -9.16 7.20
C MET A 74 1.06 -9.68 6.17
N GLN A 75 0.57 -10.14 5.03
CA GLN A 75 1.36 -10.51 3.85
C GLN A 75 1.34 -9.39 2.82
N PHE A 76 2.50 -9.03 2.29
CA PHE A 76 2.61 -7.93 1.34
C PHE A 76 3.82 -8.09 0.43
N CYS A 77 3.80 -7.39 -0.69
CA CYS A 77 4.94 -7.31 -1.59
C CYS A 77 6.02 -6.39 -1.02
N PHE A 78 7.21 -6.92 -0.74
CA PHE A 78 8.34 -6.14 -0.24
C PHE A 78 8.76 -5.04 -1.23
N SER A 79 8.68 -5.27 -2.53
CA SER A 79 9.12 -4.29 -3.53
C SER A 79 8.22 -3.04 -3.58
N CYS A 80 6.89 -3.19 -3.56
CA CYS A 80 5.95 -2.07 -3.73
C CYS A 80 5.11 -1.75 -2.48
N SER A 81 5.25 -2.52 -1.40
CA SER A 81 4.49 -2.40 -0.15
C SER A 81 2.97 -2.54 -0.31
N SER A 82 2.51 -3.08 -1.44
CA SER A 82 1.10 -3.41 -1.70
C SER A 82 0.77 -4.84 -1.28
N GLU A 83 -0.50 -5.23 -1.36
CA GLU A 83 -0.94 -6.61 -1.14
C GLU A 83 -0.08 -7.61 -1.93
N ALA A 84 0.11 -8.81 -1.35
CA ALA A 84 0.76 -9.91 -2.05
C ALA A 84 0.05 -10.18 -3.38
N HIS A 85 0.81 -10.21 -4.47
CA HIS A 85 0.26 -10.14 -5.83
C HIS A 85 0.94 -11.11 -6.79
N SER A 86 1.67 -12.11 -6.31
CA SER A 86 2.19 -13.20 -7.13
C SER A 86 1.04 -13.94 -7.84
N PRO A 87 1.18 -14.29 -9.13
CA PRO A 87 2.38 -14.19 -9.97
C PRO A 87 2.54 -12.86 -10.73
N CYS A 88 1.70 -11.86 -10.49
CA CYS A 88 1.76 -10.58 -11.18
C CYS A 88 2.99 -9.76 -10.75
N SER A 89 3.60 -9.06 -11.69
CA SER A 89 4.65 -8.08 -11.38
C SER A 89 4.06 -6.83 -10.70
N CYS A 90 4.88 -6.08 -9.96
CA CYS A 90 4.42 -4.83 -9.32
C CYS A 90 3.85 -3.83 -10.34
N LEU A 91 4.38 -3.80 -11.57
CA LEU A 91 3.87 -2.95 -12.65
C LEU A 91 2.45 -3.37 -13.06
N MET A 92 2.21 -4.67 -13.23
CA MET A 92 0.87 -5.17 -13.56
C MET A 92 -0.12 -4.88 -12.44
N TRP A 93 0.31 -5.06 -11.18
CA TRP A 93 -0.50 -4.74 -10.01
C TRP A 93 -0.86 -3.25 -9.94
N ASP A 94 0.10 -2.35 -10.12
CA ASP A 94 -0.14 -0.89 -10.12
C ASP A 94 -1.12 -0.46 -11.21
N LEU A 95 -0.98 -0.99 -12.43
CA LEU A 95 -1.92 -0.73 -13.53
C LEU A 95 -3.33 -1.24 -13.22
N TRP A 96 -3.43 -2.42 -12.62
CA TRP A 96 -4.71 -3.00 -12.22
C TRP A 96 -5.36 -2.19 -11.10
N ALA A 97 -4.61 -1.84 -10.06
CA ALA A 97 -5.08 -1.03 -8.94
C ALA A 97 -5.57 0.36 -9.38
N LYS A 98 -4.85 1.00 -10.31
CA LYS A 98 -5.30 2.27 -10.93
C LYS A 98 -6.61 2.10 -11.66
N LYS A 99 -6.75 1.06 -12.50
CA LYS A 99 -7.99 0.77 -13.20
C LYS A 99 -9.16 0.56 -12.23
N CYS A 100 -8.96 -0.22 -11.17
CA CYS A 100 -9.98 -0.45 -10.15
C CYS A 100 -10.39 0.83 -9.40
N LYS A 101 -9.47 1.78 -9.23
CA LYS A 101 -9.75 3.08 -8.62
C LYS A 101 -10.47 4.05 -9.57
N ASP A 102 -10.15 4.00 -10.85
CA ASP A 102 -10.69 4.90 -11.88
C ASP A 102 -12.06 4.44 -12.41
N GLU A 103 -12.42 3.17 -12.25
CA GLU A 103 -13.78 2.70 -12.51
C GLU A 103 -14.74 3.31 -11.49
N SER A 104 -15.62 4.21 -11.95
CA SER A 104 -16.63 4.81 -11.07
C SER A 104 -17.53 3.72 -10.47
N GLU A 105 -18.03 3.92 -9.26
CA GLU A 105 -18.99 2.99 -8.64
C GLU A 105 -20.19 2.71 -9.56
N THR A 106 -20.57 3.68 -10.41
CA THR A 106 -21.59 3.52 -11.44
C THR A 106 -21.17 2.55 -12.54
N ILE A 107 -19.93 2.59 -13.02
CA ILE A 107 -19.40 1.67 -14.04
C ILE A 107 -19.26 0.25 -13.46
N ASN A 108 -18.77 0.14 -12.22
CA ASN A 108 -18.67 -1.14 -11.54
C ASN A 108 -20.06 -1.76 -11.30
N TRP A 109 -21.01 -0.98 -10.78
CA TRP A 109 -22.41 -1.40 -10.64
C TRP A 109 -23.00 -1.87 -11.98
N MET A 110 -22.84 -1.08 -13.05
CA MET A 110 -23.31 -1.47 -14.38
C MET A 110 -22.66 -2.78 -14.86
N THR A 111 -21.37 -2.99 -14.63
CA THR A 111 -20.67 -4.20 -15.10
C THR A 111 -21.12 -5.46 -14.34
N VAL A 112 -21.35 -5.33 -13.03
CA VAL A 112 -21.79 -6.45 -12.20
C VAL A 112 -23.26 -6.80 -12.49
N HIS A 113 -24.11 -5.77 -12.53
CA HIS A 113 -25.56 -5.93 -12.58
C HIS A 113 -26.15 -5.92 -13.98
N THR A 114 -25.36 -5.63 -15.01
CA THR A 114 -25.87 -5.67 -16.39
C THR A 114 -25.05 -6.61 -17.28
N LYS A 115 -25.67 -7.07 -18.37
CA LYS A 115 -24.98 -7.68 -19.51
C LYS A 115 -25.39 -6.98 -20.80
N PRO A 116 -24.47 -6.77 -21.75
CA PRO A 116 -24.82 -6.19 -23.04
C PRO A 116 -25.66 -7.19 -23.86
N CYS A 117 -26.74 -6.70 -24.45
CA CYS A 117 -27.53 -7.49 -25.39
C CYS A 117 -26.69 -7.88 -26.63
N PRO A 118 -26.67 -9.15 -27.08
CA PRO A 118 -25.89 -9.56 -28.25
C PRO A 118 -26.41 -8.95 -29.56
N LYS A 119 -27.65 -8.46 -29.59
CA LYS A 119 -28.27 -7.85 -30.77
C LYS A 119 -28.09 -6.33 -30.85
N CYS A 120 -28.26 -5.62 -29.73
CA CYS A 120 -28.27 -4.15 -29.72
C CYS A 120 -27.24 -3.52 -28.78
N HIS A 121 -26.46 -4.32 -28.07
CA HIS A 121 -25.38 -3.95 -27.14
C HIS A 121 -25.78 -3.05 -25.97
N LYS A 122 -27.07 -2.72 -25.81
CA LYS A 122 -27.56 -1.99 -24.64
C LYS A 122 -27.41 -2.87 -23.38
N PRO A 123 -26.98 -2.29 -22.25
CA PRO A 123 -26.89 -3.00 -20.98
C PRO A 123 -28.30 -3.42 -20.52
N VAL A 124 -28.44 -4.69 -20.12
CA VAL A 124 -29.68 -5.27 -19.59
C VAL A 124 -29.42 -5.72 -18.16
N GLU A 125 -30.22 -5.23 -17.22
CA GLU A 125 -30.11 -5.56 -15.80
C GLU A 125 -30.43 -7.05 -15.52
N LYS A 126 -29.62 -7.67 -14.66
CA LYS A 126 -29.81 -9.01 -14.14
C LYS A 126 -30.61 -8.95 -12.84
N ASN A 127 -31.91 -9.22 -12.91
CA ASN A 127 -32.73 -9.29 -11.70
C ASN A 127 -32.57 -10.66 -11.01
N GLY A 128 -31.82 -10.67 -9.90
CA GLY A 128 -32.10 -11.53 -8.74
C GLY A 128 -32.07 -13.05 -8.89
N GLY A 129 -31.25 -13.62 -9.79
CA GLY A 129 -30.90 -15.06 -9.77
C GLY A 129 -31.36 -15.90 -10.96
N CYS A 130 -32.05 -15.34 -11.94
CA CYS A 130 -32.33 -16.02 -13.21
C CYS A 130 -31.21 -15.71 -14.24
N ASN A 131 -30.62 -16.74 -14.84
CA ASN A 131 -29.58 -16.55 -15.87
C ASN A 131 -30.12 -16.15 -17.24
N LEU A 132 -31.44 -16.26 -17.46
CA LEU A 132 -32.11 -15.84 -18.68
C LEU A 132 -32.58 -14.38 -18.52
N VAL A 133 -32.02 -13.49 -19.34
CA VAL A 133 -32.35 -12.06 -19.37
C VAL A 133 -32.98 -11.70 -20.71
N SER A 134 -33.98 -10.81 -20.68
CA SER A 134 -34.71 -10.37 -21.86
C SER A 134 -34.47 -8.88 -22.09
N CYS A 135 -33.96 -8.52 -23.26
CA CYS A 135 -33.76 -7.14 -23.66
C CYS A 135 -35.08 -6.52 -24.17
N LEU A 136 -35.24 -5.21 -24.00
CA LEU A 136 -36.35 -4.43 -24.59
C LEU A 136 -36.42 -4.49 -26.13
N CYS A 137 -35.35 -4.91 -26.80
CA CYS A 137 -35.35 -5.16 -28.25
C CYS A 137 -35.92 -6.54 -28.66
N GLY A 138 -36.39 -7.33 -27.68
CA GLY A 138 -36.96 -8.66 -27.87
C GLY A 138 -35.95 -9.82 -27.89
N GLN A 139 -34.66 -9.56 -27.74
CA GLN A 139 -33.63 -10.61 -27.65
C GLN A 139 -33.52 -11.14 -26.22
N ALA A 140 -33.70 -12.45 -26.04
CA ALA A 140 -33.38 -13.15 -24.80
C ALA A 140 -31.99 -13.80 -24.89
N PHE A 141 -31.25 -13.83 -23.79
CA PHE A 141 -29.88 -14.38 -23.70
C PHE A 141 -29.45 -14.64 -22.25
#